data_AF-A0A1G7FXF7-F1
#
_entry.id   AF-A0A1G7FXF7-F1
#
_cell.length_a   1.000
_cell.length_b   1.000
_cell.length_c   1.000
_cell.angle_alpha   90.00
_cell.angle_beta   90.00
_cell.angle_gamma   90.00
#
_symmetry.space_group_name_H-M   'P 1'
#
loop_
_entity.id
_entity.type
_entity.pdbx_description
1 polymer ?
#
loop_
_entity_poly.entity_id
_entity_poly.type
_entity_poly.pdbx_seq_one_letter_code
_entity_poly.pdbx_strand_id
1 'polypeptide(L)'
;MENVKPIVQQVIKIWRLHKTLQLTLTMAMRQEIPFRLRKLLSRDYMVCSLLKKEMANFYDALKCCMQDACIMRPDTKATMVVDVKGNVELAVGKIVHVHRQVITEYEILLGLAEGSNLNLSLLRQHRKQMARMTDDLSAQSNEPAPEDHRQTYIPVEH
;
A
#
# COMPACT_ATOMS: atom_id res chain seq x y z
N MET A 1 -1.70 -1.70 31.79
CA MET A 1 -1.27 -1.74 30.37
C MET A 1 -1.43 -0.34 29.77
N GLU A 2 -0.49 0.56 30.03
CA GLU A 2 -0.64 1.99 29.66
C GLU A 2 -0.42 2.28 28.15
N ASN A 3 0.23 1.38 27.41
CA ASN A 3 0.58 1.62 25.99
C ASN A 3 -0.38 0.99 24.95
N VAL A 4 -1.46 0.32 25.36
CA VAL A 4 -2.32 -0.41 24.40
C VAL A 4 -3.16 0.53 23.53
N LYS A 5 -3.66 1.63 24.09
CA LYS A 5 -4.46 2.62 23.36
C LYS A 5 -3.72 3.26 22.17
N PRO A 6 -2.50 3.82 22.32
CA PRO A 6 -1.77 4.38 21.18
C PRO A 6 -1.40 3.32 20.14
N ILE A 7 -1.07 2.08 20.55
CA ILE A 7 -0.84 0.96 19.64
C ILE A 7 -2.10 0.68 18.79
N VAL A 8 -3.28 0.58 19.41
CA VAL A 8 -4.54 0.30 18.71
C VAL A 8 -4.89 1.42 17.73
N GLN A 9 -4.74 2.68 18.13
CA GLN A 9 -4.93 3.83 17.24
C GLN A 9 -4.01 3.74 16.01
N GLN A 10 -2.76 3.35 16.23
CA GLN A 10 -1.78 3.20 15.18
C GLN A 10 -2.11 2.04 14.22
N VAL A 11 -2.55 0.89 14.74
CA VAL A 11 -3.05 -0.23 13.92
C VAL A 11 -4.24 0.18 13.05
N ILE A 12 -5.21 0.92 13.61
CA ILE A 12 -6.36 1.43 12.84
C ILE A 12 -5.90 2.36 11.71
N LYS A 13 -4.91 3.23 11.98
CA LYS A 13 -4.36 4.15 11.00
C LYS A 13 -3.73 3.41 9.83
N ILE A 14 -2.89 2.40 10.11
CA ILE A 14 -2.28 1.54 9.08
C ILE A 14 -3.34 0.80 8.28
N TRP A 15 -4.35 0.23 8.94
CA TRP A 15 -5.45 -0.47 8.27
C TRP A 15 -6.23 0.44 7.30
N ARG A 16 -6.50 1.68 7.68
CA ARG A 16 -7.13 2.68 6.80
C ARG A 16 -6.25 3.04 5.62
N LEU A 17 -4.94 3.21 5.82
CA LEU A 17 -4.01 3.47 4.72
C LEU A 17 -3.97 2.29 3.73
N HIS A 18 -4.03 1.04 4.20
CA HIS A 18 -4.17 -0.12 3.30
C HIS A 18 -5.48 -0.10 2.50
N LYS A 19 -6.60 0.36 3.09
CA LYS A 19 -7.84 0.58 2.33
C LYS A 19 -7.66 1.63 1.24
N THR A 20 -7.05 2.76 1.58
CA THR A 20 -6.74 3.82 0.60
C THR A 20 -5.84 3.29 -0.51
N LEU A 21 -4.80 2.54 -0.16
CA LEU A 21 -3.88 1.93 -1.13
C LEU A 21 -4.61 0.98 -2.09
N GLN A 22 -5.48 0.09 -1.59
CA GLN A 22 -6.28 -0.78 -2.45
C GLN A 22 -7.15 -0.01 -3.44
N LEU A 23 -7.77 1.09 -2.99
CA LEU A 23 -8.58 1.95 -3.86
C LEU A 23 -7.71 2.62 -4.93
N THR A 24 -6.57 3.19 -4.55
CA THR A 24 -5.61 3.82 -5.47
C THR A 24 -5.10 2.81 -6.51
N LEU A 25 -4.73 1.61 -6.09
CA LEU A 25 -4.29 0.53 -6.99
C LEU A 25 -5.41 0.13 -7.96
N THR A 26 -6.63 -0.03 -7.47
CA THR A 26 -7.80 -0.37 -8.30
C THR A 26 -8.06 0.71 -9.36
N MET A 27 -7.99 1.99 -8.95
CA MET A 27 -8.18 3.11 -9.88
C MET A 27 -7.07 3.23 -10.91
N ALA A 28 -5.81 3.00 -10.51
CA ALA A 28 -4.68 3.00 -11.42
C ALA A 28 -4.77 1.86 -12.45
N MET A 29 -5.15 0.65 -12.01
CA MET A 29 -5.30 -0.50 -12.91
C MET A 29 -6.44 -0.36 -13.94
N ARG A 30 -7.43 0.48 -13.66
CA ARG A 30 -8.53 0.83 -14.60
C ARG A 30 -8.10 1.79 -15.70
N GLN A 31 -6.94 2.42 -15.57
CA GLN A 31 -6.40 3.31 -16.60
C GLN A 31 -5.74 2.49 -17.72
N GLU A 32 -5.51 3.15 -18.85
CA GLU A 32 -4.64 2.66 -19.91
C GLU A 32 -3.19 2.73 -19.44
N ILE A 33 -2.72 1.64 -18.85
CA ILE A 33 -1.33 1.47 -18.38
C ILE A 33 -0.66 0.31 -19.13
N PRO A 34 0.68 0.32 -19.25
CA PRO A 34 1.43 -0.79 -19.80
C PRO A 34 1.13 -2.11 -19.07
N PHE A 35 1.12 -3.22 -19.81
CA PHE A 35 0.81 -4.55 -19.25
C PHE A 35 1.74 -4.92 -18.08
N ARG A 36 3.03 -4.60 -18.18
CA ARG A 36 4.02 -4.84 -17.11
C ARG A 36 3.63 -4.13 -15.82
N LEU A 37 3.27 -2.85 -15.91
CA LEU A 37 2.81 -2.07 -14.77
C LEU A 37 1.50 -2.63 -14.22
N ARG A 38 0.54 -3.02 -15.07
CA ARG A 38 -0.71 -3.65 -14.62
C ARG A 38 -0.47 -4.93 -13.82
N LYS A 39 0.48 -5.78 -14.26
CA LYS A 39 0.88 -7.00 -13.55
C LYS A 39 1.50 -6.67 -12.19
N LEU A 40 2.36 -5.65 -12.14
CA LEU A 40 2.97 -5.17 -10.89
C LEU A 40 1.90 -4.67 -9.91
N LEU A 41 1.00 -3.79 -10.36
CA LEU A 41 -0.07 -3.24 -9.51
C LEU A 41 -1.05 -4.33 -9.04
N SER A 42 -1.30 -5.36 -9.86
CA SER A 42 -2.14 -6.50 -9.48
C SER A 42 -1.51 -7.31 -8.35
N ARG A 43 -0.19 -7.55 -8.42
CA ARG A 43 0.58 -8.20 -7.35
C ARG A 43 0.51 -7.38 -6.06
N ASP A 44 0.76 -6.08 -6.16
CA ASP A 44 0.75 -5.18 -5.01
C ASP A 44 -0.64 -5.10 -4.37
N TYR A 45 -1.71 -5.16 -5.18
CA TYR A 45 -3.09 -5.24 -4.70
C TYR A 45 -3.35 -6.51 -3.87
N MET A 46 -2.88 -7.68 -4.34
CA MET A 46 -3.02 -8.94 -3.60
C MET A 46 -2.27 -8.88 -2.27
N VAL A 47 -1.03 -8.40 -2.27
CA VAL A 47 -0.24 -8.23 -1.05
C VAL A 47 -0.92 -7.26 -0.09
N CYS A 48 -1.32 -6.09 -0.55
CA CYS A 48 -2.04 -5.11 0.27
C CYS A 48 -3.33 -5.69 0.88
N SER A 49 -4.04 -6.54 0.13
CA SER A 49 -5.23 -7.24 0.64
C SER A 49 -4.94 -8.16 1.82
N LEU A 50 -3.83 -8.90 1.76
CA LEU A 50 -3.36 -9.77 2.84
C LEU A 50 -2.95 -8.93 4.06
N LEU A 51 -2.08 -7.94 3.87
CA LEU A 51 -1.60 -7.07 4.95
C LEU A 51 -2.76 -6.34 5.65
N LYS A 52 -3.76 -5.88 4.89
CA LYS A 52 -4.98 -5.27 5.43
C LYS A 52 -5.75 -6.25 6.33
N LYS A 53 -5.91 -7.51 5.89
CA LYS A 53 -6.61 -8.55 6.67
C LYS A 53 -5.87 -8.85 7.96
N GLU A 54 -4.55 -8.98 7.90
CA GLU A 54 -3.71 -9.20 9.08
C GLU A 54 -3.78 -8.02 10.06
N MET A 55 -3.78 -6.77 9.57
CA MET A 55 -3.97 -5.59 10.43
C MET A 55 -5.37 -5.56 11.08
N ALA A 56 -6.41 -6.04 10.40
CA ALA A 56 -7.73 -6.19 11.00
C ALA A 56 -7.72 -7.23 12.12
N ASN A 57 -7.07 -8.39 11.90
CA ASN A 57 -6.91 -9.42 12.92
C ASN A 57 -6.12 -8.90 14.14
N PHE A 58 -5.07 -8.10 13.91
CA PHE A 58 -4.32 -7.44 14.99
C PHE A 58 -5.22 -6.49 15.80
N TYR A 59 -6.05 -5.71 15.11
CA TYR A 59 -7.02 -4.83 15.76
C TYR A 59 -8.01 -5.62 16.60
N ASP A 60 -8.60 -6.70 16.05
CA ASP A 60 -9.57 -7.52 16.77
C ASP A 60 -8.97 -8.19 18.01
N ALA A 61 -7.74 -8.70 17.89
CA ALA A 61 -7.00 -9.29 19.01
C ALA A 61 -6.71 -8.27 20.13
N LEU A 62 -6.38 -7.02 19.77
CA LEU A 62 -6.15 -5.95 20.72
C LEU A 62 -7.44 -5.38 21.31
N LYS A 63 -8.54 -5.36 20.53
CA LYS A 63 -9.84 -4.88 20.95
C LYS A 63 -10.41 -5.73 22.08
N CYS A 64 -10.22 -7.05 22.06
CA CYS A 64 -10.62 -7.93 23.16
C CYS A 64 -10.02 -7.53 24.52
N CYS A 65 -8.89 -6.82 24.52
CA CYS A 65 -8.21 -6.34 25.72
C CYS A 65 -8.60 -4.90 26.12
N MET A 66 -9.55 -4.26 25.41
CA MET A 66 -9.98 -2.88 25.66
C MET A 66 -11.50 -2.80 25.91
N GLN A 67 -11.92 -1.94 26.85
CA GLN A 67 -13.33 -1.55 26.97
C GLN A 67 -13.74 -0.70 25.75
N ASP A 68 -14.92 -0.97 25.18
CA ASP A 68 -15.43 -0.33 23.95
C ASP A 68 -15.42 1.22 24.01
N ALA A 69 -15.55 1.81 25.21
CA ALA A 69 -15.52 3.25 25.44
C ALA A 69 -14.17 3.93 25.09
N CYS A 70 -13.09 3.16 24.97
CA CYS A 70 -11.75 3.68 24.67
C CYS A 70 -11.47 3.84 23.17
N ILE A 71 -12.37 3.37 22.30
CA ILE A 71 -12.23 3.39 20.84
C ILE A 71 -12.70 4.75 20.31
N MET A 72 -11.93 5.79 20.57
CA MET A 72 -12.12 7.08 19.92
C MET A 72 -11.92 6.92 18.40
N ARG A 73 -12.90 7.36 17.59
CA ARG A 73 -12.78 7.40 16.12
C ARG A 73 -11.56 8.26 15.77
N PRO A 74 -10.51 7.72 15.13
CA PRO A 74 -9.40 8.55 14.73
C PRO A 74 -9.85 9.53 13.63
N ASP A 75 -9.38 10.77 13.76
CA ASP A 75 -9.78 11.98 13.03
C ASP A 75 -9.18 12.06 11.61
N THR A 76 -9.08 10.92 10.93
CA THR A 76 -8.47 10.85 9.60
C THR A 76 -9.53 11.22 8.57
N LYS A 77 -9.44 12.45 8.05
CA LYS A 77 -10.20 12.91 6.87
C LYS A 77 -10.06 11.86 5.76
N ALA A 78 -11.18 11.50 5.13
CA ALA A 78 -11.21 10.59 4.01
C ALA A 78 -10.21 11.07 2.95
N THR A 79 -9.21 10.25 2.63
CA THR A 79 -8.25 10.57 1.58
C THR A 79 -9.03 10.63 0.26
N MET A 80 -9.23 11.83 -0.27
CA MET A 80 -9.87 12.00 -1.57
C MET A 80 -9.03 11.29 -2.62
N VAL A 81 -9.59 10.27 -3.26
CA VAL A 81 -8.93 9.59 -4.36
C VAL A 81 -9.12 10.46 -5.60
N VAL A 82 -8.12 11.28 -5.90
CA VAL A 82 -8.13 12.22 -7.03
C VAL A 82 -8.03 11.42 -8.33
N ASP A 83 -8.96 11.64 -9.26
CA ASP A 83 -8.97 11.05 -10.60
C ASP A 83 -7.62 11.29 -11.31
N VAL A 84 -7.07 10.26 -11.94
CA VAL A 84 -5.72 10.27 -12.53
C VAL A 84 -5.76 10.01 -14.05
N LYS A 85 -6.92 10.24 -14.69
CA LYS A 85 -7.13 9.93 -16.10
C LYS A 85 -5.94 10.33 -16.99
N GLY A 86 -5.34 9.32 -17.62
CA GLY A 86 -4.28 9.46 -18.61
C GLY A 86 -2.88 9.79 -18.10
N ASN A 87 -2.67 9.99 -16.78
CA ASN A 87 -1.35 10.31 -16.24
C ASN A 87 -0.80 9.16 -15.39
N VAL A 88 -0.06 8.26 -16.03
CA VAL A 88 0.55 7.07 -15.41
C VAL A 88 1.57 7.46 -14.34
N GLU A 89 2.41 8.47 -14.60
CA GLU A 89 3.41 8.95 -13.65
C GLU A 89 2.77 9.49 -12.38
N LEU A 90 1.68 10.27 -12.51
CA LEU A 90 0.92 10.77 -11.38
C LEU A 90 0.27 9.63 -10.58
N ALA A 91 -0.19 8.57 -11.25
CA ALA A 91 -0.77 7.40 -10.59
C ALA A 91 0.30 6.65 -9.79
N VAL A 92 1.46 6.41 -10.40
CA VAL A 92 2.62 5.79 -9.77
C VAL A 92 3.10 6.62 -8.58
N GLY A 93 3.26 7.93 -8.75
CA GLY A 93 3.68 8.84 -7.69
C GLY A 93 2.72 8.84 -6.50
N LYS A 94 1.40 8.79 -6.74
CA LYS A 94 0.39 8.66 -5.67
C LYS A 94 0.52 7.32 -4.93
N ILE A 95 0.71 6.22 -5.64
CA ILE A 95 0.87 4.89 -5.02
C ILE A 95 2.14 4.86 -4.15
N VAL A 96 3.27 5.34 -4.68
CA VAL A 96 4.53 5.46 -3.94
C VAL A 96 4.37 6.35 -2.70
N HIS A 97 3.66 7.47 -2.81
CA HIS A 97 3.39 8.34 -1.67
C HIS A 97 2.63 7.60 -0.55
N VAL A 98 1.58 6.86 -0.91
CA VAL A 98 0.81 6.08 0.07
C VAL A 98 1.66 4.93 0.65
N HIS A 99 2.50 4.26 -0.16
CA HIS A 99 3.42 3.24 0.38
C HIS A 99 4.35 3.83 1.46
N ARG A 100 4.95 5.00 1.20
CA ARG A 100 5.83 5.67 2.16
C ARG A 100 5.09 6.04 3.44
N GLN A 101 3.86 6.56 3.33
CA GLN A 101 3.03 6.82 4.51
C GLN A 101 2.81 5.54 5.33
N VAL A 102 2.42 4.43 4.69
CA VAL A 102 2.25 3.14 5.38
C VAL A 102 3.53 2.69 6.08
N ILE A 103 4.69 2.83 5.44
CA ILE A 103 6.00 2.49 6.03
C ILE A 103 6.28 3.31 7.29
N THR A 104 6.09 4.63 7.22
CA THR A 104 6.25 5.52 8.38
C THR A 104 5.32 5.13 9.53
N GLU A 105 4.06 4.79 9.23
CA GLU A 105 3.13 4.36 10.26
C GLU A 105 3.51 3.01 10.89
N TYR A 106 4.11 2.09 10.12
CA TYR A 106 4.67 0.85 10.68
C TYR A 106 5.87 1.12 11.60
N GLU A 107 6.74 2.06 11.25
CA GLU A 107 7.89 2.42 12.08
C GLU A 107 7.46 3.02 13.42
N ILE A 108 6.44 3.89 13.40
CA ILE A 108 5.81 4.41 14.62
C ILE A 108 5.21 3.27 15.45
N LEU A 109 4.47 2.34 14.84
CA LEU A 109 3.88 1.20 15.55
C LEU A 109 4.95 0.33 16.22
N LEU A 110 6.05 0.07 15.51
CA LEU A 110 7.16 -0.74 16.04
C LEU A 110 7.80 -0.09 17.27
N GLY A 111 7.96 1.24 17.27
CA GLY A 111 8.44 1.98 18.45
C GLY A 111 7.46 1.94 19.63
N LEU A 112 6.16 2.11 19.35
CA LEU A 112 5.12 2.02 20.40
C LEU A 112 4.98 0.62 20.99
N ALA A 113 5.25 -0.41 20.20
CA ALA A 113 5.11 -1.81 20.57
C ALA A 113 6.40 -2.41 21.15
N GLU A 114 7.47 -1.63 21.30
CA GLU A 114 8.71 -2.08 21.93
C GLU A 114 8.45 -2.52 23.38
N GLY A 115 8.93 -3.71 23.75
CA GLY A 115 8.65 -4.31 25.06
C GLY A 115 7.22 -4.80 25.28
N SER A 116 6.36 -4.77 24.24
CA SER A 116 5.02 -5.36 24.30
C SER A 116 5.01 -6.84 23.89
N ASN A 117 3.92 -7.55 24.20
CA ASN A 117 3.70 -8.95 23.78
C ASN A 117 3.26 -9.09 22.31
N LEU A 118 3.36 -8.01 21.52
CA LEU A 118 2.98 -8.05 20.12
C LEU A 118 3.99 -8.81 19.27
N ASN A 119 3.49 -9.43 18.20
CA ASN A 119 4.33 -10.09 17.21
C ASN A 119 5.05 -9.04 16.32
N LEU A 120 6.18 -8.51 16.83
CA LEU A 120 6.98 -7.51 16.14
C LEU A 120 7.66 -8.05 14.87
N SER A 121 7.93 -9.36 14.79
CA SER A 121 8.56 -9.94 13.59
C SER A 121 7.60 -9.88 12.40
N LEU A 122 6.32 -10.17 12.62
CA LEU A 122 5.27 -10.03 11.62
C LEU A 122 5.15 -8.56 11.14
N LEU A 123 5.10 -7.60 12.06
CA LEU A 123 5.03 -6.17 11.71
C LEU A 123 6.26 -5.70 10.91
N ARG A 124 7.46 -6.16 11.26
CA ARG A 124 8.69 -5.88 10.49
C ARG A 124 8.63 -6.50 9.09
N GLN A 125 8.08 -7.70 8.96
CA GLN A 125 7.88 -8.34 7.66
C GLN A 125 6.92 -7.53 6.79
N HIS A 126 5.81 -7.02 7.35
CA HIS A 126 4.87 -6.17 6.63
C HIS A 126 5.56 -4.90 6.12
N ARG A 127 6.30 -4.21 6.99
CA ARG A 127 7.08 -3.02 6.62
C ARG A 127 8.08 -3.34 5.50
N LYS A 128 8.81 -4.45 5.60
CA LYS A 128 9.77 -4.88 4.56
C LYS A 128 9.07 -5.15 3.23
N GLN A 129 7.89 -5.75 3.26
CA GLN A 129 7.10 -6.01 2.05
C GLN A 129 6.63 -4.70 1.41
N MET A 130 6.18 -3.72 2.19
CA MET A 130 5.83 -2.39 1.70
C MET A 130 7.03 -1.66 1.07
N ALA A 131 8.21 -1.76 1.69
CA ALA A 131 9.44 -1.20 1.13
C ALA A 131 9.77 -1.82 -0.23
N ARG A 132 9.75 -3.16 -0.35
CA ARG A 132 9.98 -3.86 -1.61
C ARG A 132 9.01 -3.44 -2.72
N MET A 133 7.71 -3.33 -2.42
CA MET A 133 6.73 -2.85 -3.41
C MET A 133 7.00 -1.40 -3.83
N THR A 134 7.51 -0.57 -2.92
CA THR A 134 7.91 0.82 -3.24
C THR A 134 9.11 0.85 -4.17
N ASP A 135 10.11 0.01 -3.91
CA ASP A 135 11.35 -0.06 -4.69
C ASP A 135 11.05 -0.60 -6.10
N ASP A 136 10.29 -1.69 -6.20
CA ASP A 136 9.88 -2.29 -7.49
C ASP A 136 9.12 -1.29 -8.37
N LEU A 137 8.19 -0.53 -7.76
CA LEU A 137 7.39 0.46 -8.46
C LEU A 137 8.21 1.69 -8.89
N SER A 138 9.17 2.11 -8.06
CA SER A 138 10.09 3.22 -8.39
C SER A 138 11.11 2.82 -9.47
N ALA A 139 11.47 1.54 -9.57
CA ALA A 139 12.34 1.04 -10.63
C ALA A 139 11.62 1.05 -11.99
N GLN A 140 10.34 0.65 -12.02
CA GLN A 140 9.52 0.67 -13.24
C GLN A 140 9.25 2.07 -13.78
N SER A 141 9.28 3.13 -12.95
CA SER A 141 9.18 4.51 -13.44
C SER A 141 10.45 5.03 -14.10
N ASN A 142 11.59 4.35 -13.92
CA ASN A 142 12.89 4.74 -14.46
C ASN A 142 13.32 3.88 -15.68
N GLU A 143 12.55 2.86 -16.06
CA GLU A 143 12.84 2.06 -17.24
C GLU A 143 12.44 2.84 -18.51
N PRO A 144 13.34 3.00 -19.51
CA PRO A 144 12.99 3.58 -20.79
C PRO A 144 11.92 2.71 -21.48
N ALA A 145 10.98 3.36 -22.16
CA ALA A 145 9.92 2.67 -22.90
C ALA A 145 10.52 1.62 -23.85
N PRO A 146 9.95 0.41 -23.93
CA PRO A 146 10.44 -0.61 -24.86
C PRO A 146 10.36 -0.06 -26.29
N GLU A 147 11.46 -0.19 -27.04
CA GLU A 147 11.52 0.18 -28.45
C GLU A 147 10.38 -0.50 -29.22
N ASP A 148 9.58 0.33 -29.90
CA ASP A 148 8.51 -0.09 -30.79
C ASP A 148 9.14 -0.89 -31.95
N HIS A 149 9.20 -2.22 -31.83
CA HIS A 149 9.53 -3.10 -32.95
C HIS A 149 8.37 -3.07 -33.95
N ARG A 150 8.24 -1.95 -34.67
CA ARG A 150 7.50 -1.91 -35.92
C ARG A 150 8.24 -2.80 -36.90
N GLN A 151 7.72 -4.00 -37.11
CA GLN A 151 8.05 -4.84 -38.24
C GLN A 151 7.90 -4.01 -39.52
N THR A 152 9.02 -3.65 -40.11
CA THR A 152 9.12 -3.10 -41.46
C THR A 152 8.63 -4.17 -42.42
N TYR A 153 7.37 -4.08 -42.83
CA TYR A 153 6.84 -4.89 -43.92
C TYR A 153 7.44 -4.33 -45.22
N ILE A 154 8.37 -5.07 -45.83
CA ILE A 154 8.86 -4.77 -47.18
C ILE A 154 7.88 -5.44 -48.14
N PRO A 155 7.14 -4.70 -48.98
CA PRO A 155 6.31 -5.31 -50.01
C PRO A 155 7.23 -5.91 -51.07
N VAL A 156 7.05 -7.20 -51.37
CA VAL A 156 7.64 -7.82 -52.57
C VAL A 156 6.69 -7.52 -53.72
N GLU A 157 7.11 -6.65 -54.63
CA GLU A 157 6.42 -6.43 -55.90
C GLU A 157 6.64 -7.65 -56.81
N HIS A 158 5.55 -8.15 -57.41
CA HIS A 158 5.55 -9.14 -58.48
C HIS A 158 4.98 -8.51 -59.74
#